data_AF-A0A023J6R8-F1
#
_entry.id   AF-A0A023J6R8-F1
#
_cell.length_a   1.000
_cell.length_b   1.000
_cell.length_c   1.000
_cell.angle_alpha   90.00
_cell.angle_beta   90.00
_cell.angle_gamma   90.00
#
_symmetry.space_group_name_H-M   'P 1'
#
loop_
_entity.id
_entity.type
_entity.pdbx_description
1 polymer ?
#
loop_
_entity_poly.entity_id
_entity_poly.type
_entity_poly.pdbx_seq_one_letter_code
_entity_poly.pdbx_strand_id
1 'polypeptide(L)'
;LLEQIYVPRDEKFGHLKTSDFLGYSIKAITQGILPAVRTYVDTTPGEFDSFQDIINLYEGGIKLPNVPALEELRKQFPLQLIKDLLPVGGDSLLKLPVPHIIQADQQAWRTDEEFSREVLAGVNPVMITRLTEFPPKSSLDPSKFGDHTSTVTAAHIEKNLEGLTVQQALESNRLYILDHHDRFMPFLIDVNNLPGNFIYATRTLFFLRGDGRLTPLAIELSEPVIQGGLTTAKSKVYTPVPSGSVEGWVWEFAKAYVAVNDSGWHQLVSHWLNTHAVMEPFVISTNRQLSVTHPVHKLLSPHYRDTMTINALARQTLINAGGIFEMTVFPGKFALGMSSVVYKDWKFTEQGLPDDLIKRGMAVEDPSSPYKVRLLVSDYPYAADGLAIWHAIEQYVSEYLAIYYPNDGVVQGDVELQAWWKEVREVGHGDLKVAPWWPRMQAVGELAKACTTIIWIGSALHAAVNFGQYPYAGFLPNRPTVSRRRMPEPGTEQYAELERDPERAFI
;
A
#
# COMPACT_ATOMS: atom_id res chain seq x y z
N LEU A 1 -10.70 29.65 -8.30
CA LEU A 1 -10.04 28.65 -9.15
C LEU A 1 -8.58 28.60 -8.71
N LEU A 2 -8.16 27.54 -8.02
CA LEU A 2 -6.72 27.34 -7.80
C LEU A 2 -6.07 27.11 -9.18
N GLU A 3 -4.99 27.84 -9.47
CA GLU A 3 -4.19 27.60 -10.67
C GLU A 3 -3.77 26.13 -10.72
N GLN A 4 -3.95 25.48 -11.87
CA GLN A 4 -3.56 24.08 -12.05
C GLN A 4 -2.03 23.98 -12.02
N ILE A 5 -1.48 23.00 -11.29
CA ILE A 5 -0.06 22.71 -11.34
C ILE A 5 0.30 22.38 -12.80
N TYR A 6 1.30 23.08 -13.34
CA TYR A 6 1.73 22.92 -14.72
C TYR A 6 2.25 21.50 -14.98
N VAL A 7 1.93 20.98 -16.16
CA VAL A 7 2.57 19.83 -16.81
C VAL A 7 2.77 20.16 -18.30
N PRO A 8 3.77 19.57 -18.98
CA PRO A 8 3.94 19.72 -20.43
C PRO A 8 2.63 19.47 -21.19
N ARG A 9 2.41 20.22 -22.27
CA ARG A 9 1.09 20.30 -22.93
C ARG A 9 0.55 18.93 -23.35
N ASP A 10 1.41 18.06 -23.84
CA ASP A 10 1.03 16.74 -24.35
C ASP A 10 0.91 15.67 -23.24
N GLU A 11 1.38 15.97 -22.03
CA GLU A 11 1.17 15.14 -20.84
C GLU A 11 -0.23 15.33 -20.25
N LYS A 12 -0.91 16.43 -20.58
CA LYS A 12 -2.27 16.71 -20.09
C LYS A 12 -3.24 15.64 -20.59
N PHE A 13 -4.12 15.18 -19.69
CA PHE A 13 -5.23 14.30 -20.07
C PHE A 13 -5.98 14.85 -21.29
N GLY A 14 -6.36 13.93 -22.19
CA GLY A 14 -7.30 14.26 -23.25
C GLY A 14 -8.67 14.65 -22.68
N HIS A 15 -9.44 15.46 -23.42
CA HIS A 15 -10.69 16.06 -22.94
C HIS A 15 -11.71 15.07 -22.34
N LEU A 16 -11.82 13.86 -22.90
CA LEU A 16 -12.69 12.80 -22.35
C LEU A 16 -12.20 12.33 -20.98
N LYS A 17 -10.91 12.01 -20.84
CA LYS A 17 -10.30 11.62 -19.55
C LYS A 17 -10.33 12.74 -18.52
N THR A 18 -10.23 14.00 -18.94
CA THR A 18 -10.37 15.15 -18.03
C THR A 18 -11.80 15.28 -17.51
N SER A 19 -12.81 15.08 -18.38
CA SER A 19 -14.23 15.04 -17.98
C SER A 19 -14.51 13.88 -17.06
N ASP A 20 -13.94 12.71 -17.34
CA ASP A 20 -13.99 11.56 -16.46
C ASP A 20 -13.36 11.94 -15.11
N PHE A 21 -12.07 12.29 -15.06
CA PHE A 21 -11.38 12.52 -13.78
C PHE A 21 -11.93 13.71 -12.94
N LEU A 22 -12.22 14.86 -13.57
CA LEU A 22 -12.85 16.00 -12.89
C LEU A 22 -14.30 15.69 -12.52
N GLY A 23 -14.96 14.83 -13.30
CA GLY A 23 -16.27 14.31 -13.00
C GLY A 23 -16.30 13.32 -11.85
N TYR A 24 -15.21 12.57 -11.66
CA TYR A 24 -15.23 11.33 -10.90
C TYR A 24 -14.87 11.41 -9.42
N SER A 25 -14.07 12.34 -8.86
CA SER A 25 -13.68 12.10 -7.43
C SER A 25 -13.27 13.30 -6.58
N ILE A 26 -12.22 14.03 -6.92
CA ILE A 26 -11.47 14.70 -5.84
C ILE A 26 -12.08 16.04 -5.41
N LYS A 27 -12.61 16.82 -6.35
CA LYS A 27 -13.17 18.14 -6.06
C LYS A 27 -14.59 18.08 -5.49
N ALA A 28 -15.40 17.13 -5.96
CA ALA A 28 -16.76 16.89 -5.44
C ALA A 28 -16.73 16.36 -4.00
N ILE A 29 -15.81 15.43 -3.69
CA ILE A 29 -15.66 14.86 -2.35
C ILE A 29 -15.16 15.92 -1.35
N THR A 30 -14.09 16.65 -1.69
CA THR A 30 -13.46 17.63 -0.77
C THR A 30 -14.26 18.92 -0.58
N GLN A 31 -14.92 19.43 -1.64
CA GLN A 31 -15.61 20.72 -1.59
C GLN A 31 -17.13 20.60 -1.38
N GLY A 32 -17.72 19.43 -1.65
CA GLY A 32 -19.17 19.23 -1.58
C GLY A 32 -19.62 18.20 -0.53
N ILE A 33 -19.09 16.97 -0.59
CA ILE A 33 -19.57 15.85 0.22
C ILE A 33 -19.07 15.92 1.67
N LEU A 34 -17.79 16.23 1.90
CA LEU A 34 -17.21 16.27 3.25
C LEU A 34 -17.91 17.24 4.22
N PRO A 35 -18.21 18.49 3.82
CA PRO A 35 -18.96 19.41 4.67
C PRO A 35 -20.38 18.92 4.96
N ALA A 36 -21.04 18.26 4.00
CA ALA A 36 -22.39 17.73 4.17
C ALA A 36 -22.44 16.52 5.12
N VAL A 37 -21.49 15.57 4.99
CA VAL A 37 -21.38 14.39 5.86
C VAL A 37 -21.07 14.79 7.31
N ARG A 38 -20.21 15.79 7.53
CA ARG A 38 -19.88 16.30 8.88
C ARG A 38 -21.06 16.92 9.62
N THR A 39 -22.15 17.24 8.93
CA THR A 39 -23.26 18.00 9.53
C THR A 39 -24.47 17.11 9.90
N TYR A 40 -24.61 15.90 9.34
CA TYR A 40 -25.91 15.19 9.37
C TYR A 40 -25.86 13.64 9.41
N VAL A 41 -24.99 13.02 10.19
CA VAL A 41 -25.11 11.58 10.54
C VAL A 41 -25.80 11.45 11.92
N ASP A 42 -26.77 10.54 12.01
CA ASP A 42 -27.76 10.37 13.10
C ASP A 42 -27.17 9.75 14.40
N THR A 43 -27.96 9.81 15.49
CA THR A 43 -27.75 9.39 16.90
C THR A 43 -26.45 9.82 17.60
N THR A 44 -25.29 9.65 16.97
CA THR A 44 -23.99 10.19 17.37
C THR A 44 -23.45 11.03 16.20
N PRO A 45 -23.54 12.38 16.26
CA PRO A 45 -23.15 13.23 15.13
C PRO A 45 -21.74 12.93 14.60
N GLY A 46 -21.64 12.32 13.42
CA GLY A 46 -20.39 12.08 12.70
C GLY A 46 -19.78 10.67 12.81
N GLU A 47 -20.48 9.67 13.37
CA GLU A 47 -19.99 8.30 13.54
C GLU A 47 -20.96 7.25 12.94
N PHE A 48 -20.48 6.03 12.70
CA PHE A 48 -21.34 4.86 12.48
C PHE A 48 -21.60 4.15 13.83
N ASP A 49 -22.79 3.57 14.01
CA ASP A 49 -23.13 2.88 15.27
C ASP A 49 -23.09 1.34 15.12
N SER A 50 -23.08 0.80 13.89
CA SER A 50 -23.03 -0.64 13.60
C SER A 50 -22.37 -0.94 12.25
N PHE A 51 -21.96 -2.21 12.03
CA PHE A 51 -21.52 -2.63 10.69
C PHE A 51 -22.63 -2.54 9.65
N GLN A 52 -23.89 -2.70 10.07
CA GLN A 52 -25.04 -2.52 9.19
C GLN A 52 -25.13 -1.08 8.65
N ASP A 53 -24.76 -0.06 9.44
CA ASP A 53 -24.76 1.33 8.95
C ASP A 53 -23.74 1.53 7.82
N ILE A 54 -22.59 0.84 7.90
CA ILE A 54 -21.58 0.84 6.84
C ILE A 54 -22.10 0.07 5.62
N ILE A 55 -22.74 -1.09 5.82
CA ILE A 55 -23.34 -1.89 4.73
C ILE A 55 -24.44 -1.11 4.01
N ASN A 56 -25.22 -0.31 4.73
CA ASN A 56 -26.30 0.52 4.19
C ASN A 56 -25.80 1.54 3.15
N LEU A 57 -24.50 1.91 3.16
CA LEU A 57 -23.88 2.73 2.11
C LEU A 57 -23.98 2.09 0.72
N TYR A 58 -23.99 0.75 0.65
CA TYR A 58 -24.04 -0.02 -0.60
C TYR A 58 -25.42 -0.60 -0.91
N GLU A 59 -26.29 -0.81 0.09
CA GLU A 59 -27.62 -1.39 -0.10
C GLU A 59 -28.68 -0.31 -0.39
N GLY A 60 -28.74 0.73 0.46
CA GLY A 60 -29.76 1.79 0.43
C GLY A 60 -29.25 3.20 0.14
N GLY A 61 -27.94 3.44 0.28
CA GLY A 61 -27.31 4.76 0.20
C GLY A 61 -27.61 5.66 1.40
N ILE A 62 -26.93 6.80 1.50
CA ILE A 62 -27.17 7.78 2.58
C ILE A 62 -28.43 8.60 2.26
N LYS A 63 -29.43 8.56 3.15
CA LYS A 63 -30.58 9.47 3.10
C LYS A 63 -30.16 10.84 3.63
N LEU A 64 -29.86 11.76 2.72
CA LEU A 64 -29.60 13.14 3.10
C LEU A 64 -30.93 13.85 3.45
N PRO A 65 -30.99 14.66 4.52
CA PRO A 65 -32.18 15.45 4.82
C PRO A 65 -32.48 16.47 3.70
N ASN A 66 -33.77 16.74 3.44
CA ASN A 66 -34.18 17.76 2.47
C ASN A 66 -33.92 19.16 3.04
N VAL A 67 -32.72 19.72 2.79
CA VAL A 67 -32.33 21.07 3.20
C VAL A 67 -31.84 21.91 2.00
N PRO A 68 -32.11 23.23 1.95
CA PRO A 68 -31.79 24.09 0.81
C PRO A 68 -30.31 24.11 0.39
N ALA A 69 -29.38 23.93 1.34
CA ALA A 69 -27.95 23.87 1.07
C ALA A 69 -27.56 22.67 0.18
N LEU A 70 -28.25 21.53 0.33
CA LEU A 70 -28.05 20.35 -0.50
C LEU A 70 -28.73 20.46 -1.86
N GLU A 71 -29.82 21.21 -1.97
CA GLU A 71 -30.38 21.57 -3.28
C GLU A 71 -29.43 22.43 -4.09
N GLU A 72 -28.72 23.35 -3.44
CA GLU A 72 -27.73 24.18 -4.12
C GLU A 72 -26.51 23.36 -4.58
N LEU A 73 -26.12 22.36 -3.79
CA LEU A 73 -25.10 21.37 -4.16
C LEU A 73 -25.57 20.52 -5.36
N ARG A 74 -26.83 20.07 -5.38
CA ARG A 74 -27.44 19.39 -6.53
C ARG A 74 -27.47 20.25 -7.80
N LYS A 75 -27.56 21.58 -7.68
CA LYS A 75 -27.51 22.51 -8.83
C LYS A 75 -26.09 22.77 -9.32
N GLN A 76 -25.10 22.75 -8.43
CA GLN A 76 -23.68 22.96 -8.76
C GLN A 76 -23.02 21.73 -9.38
N PHE A 77 -23.54 20.54 -9.12
CA PHE A 77 -23.05 19.28 -9.70
C PHE A 77 -24.07 18.71 -10.69
N PRO A 78 -23.76 18.66 -12.01
CA PRO A 78 -24.64 18.00 -12.97
C PRO A 78 -24.85 16.55 -12.55
N LEU A 79 -26.10 16.14 -12.29
CA LEU A 79 -26.48 14.77 -11.92
C LEU A 79 -25.90 13.68 -12.84
N GLN A 80 -25.53 14.03 -14.08
CA GLN A 80 -24.87 13.13 -15.02
C GLN A 80 -23.45 12.71 -14.56
N LEU A 81 -22.68 13.60 -13.91
CA LEU A 81 -21.35 13.32 -13.36
C LEU A 81 -21.38 12.34 -12.17
N ILE A 82 -22.46 12.40 -11.38
CA ILE A 82 -22.67 11.56 -10.19
C ILE A 82 -23.24 10.19 -10.57
N LYS A 83 -24.04 10.12 -11.65
CA LYS A 83 -24.63 8.88 -12.17
C LYS A 83 -23.62 7.86 -12.67
N ASP A 84 -22.43 8.29 -13.08
CA ASP A 84 -21.39 7.38 -13.55
C ASP A 84 -20.56 6.80 -12.38
N LEU A 85 -20.67 7.34 -11.15
CA LEU A 85 -20.07 6.80 -9.90
C LEU A 85 -21.02 5.91 -9.10
N LEU A 86 -22.32 6.17 -9.21
CA LEU A 86 -23.34 5.65 -8.31
C LEU A 86 -24.44 5.03 -9.16
N PRO A 87 -24.64 3.70 -9.12
CA PRO A 87 -25.66 3.05 -9.92
C PRO A 87 -27.04 3.66 -9.62
N VAL A 88 -27.75 4.00 -10.69
CA VAL A 88 -29.07 4.62 -10.73
C VAL A 88 -30.01 3.96 -9.71
N GLY A 89 -30.36 4.69 -8.66
CA GLY A 89 -31.27 4.20 -7.61
C GLY A 89 -32.08 5.32 -6.99
N GLY A 90 -33.09 5.83 -7.69
CA GLY A 90 -34.14 6.69 -7.10
C GLY A 90 -33.62 7.89 -6.29
N ASP A 91 -34.46 8.40 -5.37
CA ASP A 91 -34.23 9.64 -4.61
C ASP A 91 -33.02 9.62 -3.63
N SER A 92 -32.19 8.56 -3.61
CA SER A 92 -31.02 8.45 -2.73
C SER A 92 -29.73 8.87 -3.45
N LEU A 93 -29.05 9.88 -2.90
CA LEU A 93 -28.00 10.60 -3.64
C LEU A 93 -26.62 9.93 -3.67
N LEU A 94 -26.41 8.79 -3.00
CA LEU A 94 -25.07 8.28 -2.66
C LEU A 94 -25.02 6.75 -2.45
N LYS A 95 -25.65 5.94 -3.33
CA LYS A 95 -25.50 4.47 -3.25
C LYS A 95 -24.18 4.02 -3.86
N LEU A 96 -23.22 3.63 -3.03
CA LEU A 96 -21.90 3.16 -3.48
C LEU A 96 -21.99 1.75 -4.12
N PRO A 97 -21.14 1.42 -5.10
CA PRO A 97 -21.07 0.05 -5.61
C PRO A 97 -20.60 -0.91 -4.51
N VAL A 98 -21.18 -2.11 -4.45
CA VAL A 98 -20.78 -3.12 -3.44
C VAL A 98 -19.31 -3.52 -3.67
N PRO A 99 -18.40 -3.38 -2.68
CA PRO A 99 -17.02 -3.83 -2.78
C PRO A 99 -16.94 -5.34 -2.98
N HIS A 100 -15.97 -5.80 -3.77
CA HIS A 100 -15.82 -7.22 -4.11
C HIS A 100 -15.60 -8.10 -2.87
N ILE A 101 -14.89 -7.58 -1.86
CA ILE A 101 -14.59 -8.31 -0.62
C ILE A 101 -15.85 -8.74 0.17
N ILE A 102 -16.96 -7.99 0.07
CA ILE A 102 -18.22 -8.32 0.75
C ILE A 102 -19.31 -8.81 -0.21
N GLN A 103 -19.00 -8.96 -1.50
CA GLN A 103 -20.01 -9.27 -2.52
C GLN A 103 -20.57 -10.67 -2.39
N ALA A 104 -19.72 -11.65 -2.08
CA ALA A 104 -20.12 -13.05 -1.93
C ALA A 104 -20.49 -13.39 -0.47
N ASP A 105 -19.74 -12.84 0.49
CA ASP A 105 -19.93 -13.07 1.92
C ASP A 105 -19.53 -11.79 2.69
N GLN A 106 -20.50 -11.18 3.38
CA GLN A 106 -20.31 -9.93 4.12
C GLN A 106 -19.47 -10.10 5.40
N GLN A 107 -19.15 -11.33 5.80
CA GLN A 107 -18.40 -11.63 7.03
C GLN A 107 -17.03 -12.25 6.77
N ALA A 108 -16.73 -12.71 5.54
CA ALA A 108 -15.49 -13.41 5.22
C ALA A 108 -14.21 -12.61 5.52
N TRP A 109 -14.27 -11.28 5.40
CA TRP A 109 -13.16 -10.36 5.71
C TRP A 109 -12.64 -10.50 7.15
N ARG A 110 -13.48 -10.98 8.08
CA ARG A 110 -13.12 -11.18 9.50
C ARG A 110 -12.36 -12.47 9.76
N THR A 111 -12.29 -13.37 8.78
CA THR A 111 -11.63 -14.67 8.96
C THR A 111 -10.11 -14.51 9.00
N ASP A 112 -9.44 -15.37 9.75
CA ASP A 112 -7.97 -15.40 9.78
C ASP A 112 -7.40 -15.89 8.45
N GLU A 113 -8.16 -16.71 7.74
CA GLU A 113 -7.90 -17.13 6.37
C GLU A 113 -7.83 -15.93 5.42
N GLU A 114 -8.86 -15.08 5.41
CA GLU A 114 -8.88 -13.91 4.50
C GLU A 114 -7.82 -12.87 4.90
N PHE A 115 -7.66 -12.61 6.20
CA PHE A 115 -6.59 -11.75 6.70
C PHE A 115 -5.20 -12.21 6.22
N SER A 116 -4.92 -13.52 6.24
CA SER A 116 -3.64 -14.07 5.76
C SER A 116 -3.54 -14.09 4.24
N ARG A 117 -4.65 -14.37 3.55
CA ARG A 117 -4.71 -14.43 2.08
C ARG A 117 -4.45 -13.07 1.46
N GLU A 118 -5.00 -12.00 2.04
CA GLU A 118 -4.80 -10.63 1.55
C GLU A 118 -3.33 -10.18 1.60
N VAL A 119 -2.52 -10.74 2.49
CA VAL A 119 -1.07 -10.44 2.53
C VAL A 119 -0.33 -10.96 1.28
N LEU A 120 -0.89 -11.95 0.58
CA LEU A 120 -0.34 -12.54 -0.65
C LEU A 120 -1.10 -12.11 -1.93
N ALA A 121 -2.37 -11.75 -1.80
CA ALA A 121 -3.28 -11.56 -2.94
C ALA A 121 -4.26 -10.38 -2.77
N GLY A 122 -4.11 -9.59 -1.71
CA GLY A 122 -4.91 -8.40 -1.43
C GLY A 122 -4.40 -7.17 -2.15
N VAL A 123 -4.72 -5.99 -1.61
CA VAL A 123 -4.33 -4.69 -2.19
C VAL A 123 -2.85 -4.35 -2.00
N ASN A 124 -2.17 -4.95 -1.02
CA ASN A 124 -0.76 -4.72 -0.72
C ASN A 124 0.05 -6.02 -0.63
N PRO A 125 0.13 -6.82 -1.71
CA PRO A 125 0.67 -8.17 -1.66
C PRO A 125 2.20 -8.20 -1.72
N VAL A 126 2.89 -7.10 -1.42
CA VAL A 126 4.33 -6.90 -1.69
C VAL A 126 5.18 -6.83 -0.41
N MET A 127 4.57 -6.95 0.76
CA MET A 127 5.21 -6.56 2.04
C MET A 127 5.72 -7.72 2.90
N ILE A 128 5.14 -8.90 2.75
CA ILE A 128 5.51 -10.07 3.55
C ILE A 128 6.93 -10.52 3.23
N THR A 129 7.65 -10.94 4.27
CA THR A 129 8.98 -11.52 4.16
C THR A 129 9.03 -12.88 4.85
N ARG A 130 10.00 -13.72 4.48
CA ARG A 130 10.31 -14.93 5.23
C ARG A 130 10.99 -14.53 6.55
N LEU A 131 10.57 -15.16 7.64
CA LEU A 131 11.22 -15.00 8.93
C LEU A 131 12.46 -15.90 8.97
N THR A 132 13.63 -15.32 9.21
CA THR A 132 14.92 -16.05 9.22
C THR A 132 15.51 -16.24 10.61
N GLU A 133 15.05 -15.49 11.60
CA GLU A 133 15.45 -15.63 13.00
C GLU A 133 14.25 -15.44 13.94
N PHE A 134 14.30 -16.06 15.11
CA PHE A 134 13.26 -15.95 16.12
C PHE A 134 13.88 -15.77 17.53
N PRO A 135 13.35 -14.86 18.38
CA PRO A 135 12.30 -13.89 18.07
C PRO A 135 12.76 -12.87 17.01
N PRO A 136 11.82 -12.25 16.25
CA PRO A 136 12.16 -11.20 15.30
C PRO A 136 12.95 -10.07 15.99
N LYS A 137 13.99 -9.56 15.31
CA LYS A 137 14.80 -8.44 15.80
C LYS A 137 14.54 -7.18 15.00
N SER A 138 14.63 -6.05 15.69
CA SER A 138 14.63 -4.74 15.07
C SER A 138 16.00 -4.38 14.51
N SER A 139 15.99 -3.70 13.37
CA SER A 139 17.13 -3.06 12.72
C SER A 139 17.31 -1.59 13.10
N LEU A 140 16.45 -1.05 13.97
CA LEU A 140 16.55 0.33 14.45
C LEU A 140 17.87 0.55 15.20
N ASP A 141 18.42 1.76 15.06
CA ASP A 141 19.66 2.19 15.72
C ASP A 141 19.53 2.08 17.26
N PRO A 142 20.22 1.13 17.92
CA PRO A 142 20.07 0.91 19.36
C PRO A 142 20.49 2.13 20.20
N SER A 143 21.32 3.02 19.65
CA SER A 143 21.71 4.26 20.33
C SER A 143 20.59 5.30 20.43
N LYS A 144 19.52 5.14 19.64
CA LYS A 144 18.33 6.01 19.62
C LYS A 144 17.08 5.31 20.14
N PHE A 145 16.99 4.00 19.90
CA PHE A 145 15.79 3.22 20.14
C PHE A 145 15.96 2.21 21.29
N GLY A 146 17.17 1.82 21.67
CA GLY A 146 17.39 0.77 22.68
C GLY A 146 17.12 -0.64 22.13
N ASP A 147 16.81 -1.59 23.01
CA ASP A 147 16.46 -2.96 22.62
C ASP A 147 14.99 -3.05 22.18
N HIS A 148 14.78 -3.43 20.92
CA HIS A 148 13.48 -3.65 20.30
C HIS A 148 13.31 -5.10 19.83
N THR A 149 14.01 -6.04 20.48
CA THR A 149 13.78 -7.48 20.29
C THR A 149 12.33 -7.81 20.59
N SER A 150 11.69 -8.55 19.68
CA SER A 150 10.28 -8.91 19.80
C SER A 150 10.00 -9.69 21.10
N THR A 151 8.86 -9.39 21.71
CA THR A 151 8.34 -10.07 22.90
C THR A 151 7.56 -11.35 22.57
N VAL A 152 7.46 -11.72 21.29
CA VAL A 152 6.85 -12.99 20.88
C VAL A 152 7.74 -14.15 21.32
N THR A 153 7.19 -15.05 22.13
CA THR A 153 7.88 -16.24 22.63
C THR A 153 7.47 -17.49 21.84
N ALA A 154 8.28 -18.54 21.91
CA ALA A 154 7.96 -19.83 21.28
C ALA A 154 6.60 -20.37 21.78
N ALA A 155 6.32 -20.22 23.09
CA ALA A 155 5.06 -20.63 23.70
C ALA A 155 3.82 -19.96 23.09
N HIS A 156 3.94 -18.76 22.52
CA HIS A 156 2.83 -18.09 21.83
C HIS A 156 2.44 -18.83 20.53
N ILE A 157 3.42 -19.39 19.82
CA ILE A 157 3.22 -19.85 18.42
C ILE A 157 3.29 -21.37 18.24
N GLU A 158 4.06 -22.11 19.06
CA GLU A 158 4.36 -23.53 18.83
C GLU A 158 3.12 -24.42 18.74
N LYS A 159 2.05 -24.10 19.49
CA LYS A 159 0.77 -24.82 19.44
C LYS A 159 0.13 -24.86 18.05
N ASN A 160 0.49 -23.93 17.17
CA ASN A 160 -0.10 -23.74 15.84
C ASN A 160 0.89 -24.06 14.68
N LEU A 161 2.01 -24.71 14.96
CA LEU A 161 3.04 -25.05 13.95
C LEU A 161 2.93 -26.48 13.40
N GLU A 162 1.75 -27.09 13.45
CA GLU A 162 1.50 -28.46 12.96
C GLU A 162 2.49 -29.50 13.55
N GLY A 163 2.85 -29.32 14.83
CA GLY A 163 3.76 -30.21 15.56
C GLY A 163 5.25 -29.93 15.35
N LEU A 164 5.62 -28.91 14.57
CA LEU A 164 7.01 -28.46 14.43
C LEU A 164 7.43 -27.57 15.62
N THR A 165 8.71 -27.62 15.96
CA THR A 165 9.33 -26.57 16.80
C THR A 165 9.54 -25.30 15.98
N VAL A 166 9.75 -24.16 16.65
CA VAL A 166 10.08 -22.90 15.95
C VAL A 166 11.30 -23.07 15.03
N GLN A 167 12.35 -23.74 15.51
CA GLN A 167 13.56 -23.95 14.72
C GLN A 167 13.31 -24.80 13.48
N GLN A 168 12.53 -25.88 13.59
CA GLN A 168 12.15 -26.71 12.44
C GLN A 168 11.30 -25.92 11.44
N ALA A 169 10.41 -25.05 11.91
CA ALA A 169 9.60 -24.20 11.06
C ALA A 169 10.43 -23.12 10.32
N LEU A 170 11.46 -22.55 10.96
CA LEU A 170 12.43 -21.66 10.30
C LEU A 170 13.23 -22.41 9.21
N GLU A 171 13.81 -23.56 9.55
CA GLU A 171 14.65 -24.37 8.65
C GLU A 171 13.89 -24.90 7.44
N SER A 172 12.59 -25.17 7.61
CA SER A 172 11.70 -25.61 6.52
C SER A 172 11.07 -24.46 5.73
N ASN A 173 11.46 -23.20 5.97
CA ASN A 173 10.91 -22.00 5.31
C ASN A 173 9.40 -21.82 5.52
N ARG A 174 8.89 -22.17 6.70
CA ARG A 174 7.45 -22.13 6.99
C ARG A 174 7.01 -20.97 7.87
N LEU A 175 7.93 -20.12 8.33
CA LEU A 175 7.62 -18.91 9.10
C LEU A 175 7.82 -17.65 8.27
N TYR A 176 6.83 -16.77 8.33
CA TYR A 176 6.79 -15.52 7.61
C TYR A 176 6.36 -14.39 8.53
N ILE A 177 6.67 -13.16 8.14
CA ILE A 177 6.38 -11.98 8.93
C ILE A 177 5.91 -10.82 8.06
N LEU A 178 4.87 -10.14 8.51
CA LEU A 178 4.54 -8.78 8.08
C LEU A 178 5.03 -7.83 9.18
N ASP A 179 6.21 -7.23 8.96
CA ASP A 179 6.89 -6.40 9.96
C ASP A 179 6.71 -4.90 9.66
N HIS A 180 5.78 -4.27 10.34
CA HIS A 180 5.56 -2.81 10.30
C HIS A 180 6.21 -2.08 11.47
N HIS A 181 6.95 -2.78 12.34
CA HIS A 181 7.47 -2.21 13.56
C HIS A 181 8.52 -1.13 13.29
N ASP A 182 9.61 -1.50 12.62
CA ASP A 182 10.70 -0.56 12.32
C ASP A 182 10.26 0.55 11.38
N ARG A 183 9.23 0.28 10.56
CA ARG A 183 8.65 1.20 9.60
C ARG A 183 7.94 2.37 10.27
N PHE A 184 7.27 2.13 11.39
CA PHE A 184 6.47 3.15 12.07
C PHE A 184 7.03 3.63 13.40
N MET A 185 7.81 2.81 14.12
CA MET A 185 8.37 3.19 15.43
C MET A 185 9.07 4.57 15.43
N PRO A 186 9.86 4.96 14.40
CA PRO A 186 10.49 6.28 14.35
C PRO A 186 9.53 7.48 14.30
N PHE A 187 8.27 7.25 13.91
CA PHE A 187 7.27 8.31 13.69
C PHE A 187 6.12 8.25 14.70
N LEU A 188 6.07 7.17 15.49
CA LEU A 188 4.89 6.75 16.23
C LEU A 188 4.50 7.75 17.34
N ILE A 189 5.48 8.38 17.99
CA ILE A 189 5.24 9.44 18.99
C ILE A 189 4.51 10.62 18.36
N ASP A 190 5.02 11.13 17.24
CA ASP A 190 4.48 12.30 16.55
C ASP A 190 3.09 12.02 15.98
N VAL A 191 2.93 10.86 15.36
CA VAL A 191 1.68 10.39 14.77
C VAL A 191 0.60 10.20 15.85
N ASN A 192 0.94 9.61 17.00
CA ASN A 192 -0.01 9.40 18.10
C ASN A 192 -0.33 10.68 18.89
N ASN A 193 0.42 11.77 18.67
CA ASN A 193 0.08 13.10 19.20
C ASN A 193 -0.92 13.85 18.31
N LEU A 194 -1.29 13.31 17.14
CA LEU A 194 -2.35 13.89 16.31
C LEU A 194 -3.73 13.68 16.96
N PRO A 195 -4.62 14.69 16.95
CA PRO A 195 -5.97 14.54 17.47
C PRO A 195 -6.74 13.40 16.79
N GLY A 196 -7.38 12.54 17.59
CA GLY A 196 -8.21 11.45 17.08
C GLY A 196 -7.42 10.32 16.41
N ASN A 197 -6.12 10.21 16.69
CA ASN A 197 -5.24 9.23 16.06
C ASN A 197 -4.46 8.44 17.12
N PHE A 198 -4.43 7.11 16.97
CA PHE A 198 -3.60 6.25 17.78
C PHE A 198 -3.30 4.96 17.02
N ILE A 199 -2.03 4.69 16.75
CA ILE A 199 -1.55 3.47 16.12
C ILE A 199 -0.46 2.79 16.95
N TYR A 200 -0.33 1.47 16.77
CA TYR A 200 0.81 0.70 17.23
C TYR A 200 1.78 0.46 16.07
N ALA A 201 3.05 0.22 16.40
CA ALA A 201 3.99 -0.44 15.50
C ALA A 201 3.73 -1.95 15.56
N THR A 202 3.29 -2.55 14.46
CA THR A 202 2.84 -3.96 14.46
C THR A 202 3.85 -4.94 13.89
N ARG A 203 3.92 -6.15 14.45
CA ARG A 203 4.53 -7.34 13.79
C ARG A 203 3.51 -8.46 13.76
N THR A 204 3.34 -9.09 12.59
CA THR A 204 2.45 -10.25 12.46
C THR A 204 3.23 -11.45 11.99
N LEU A 205 3.20 -12.54 12.75
CA LEU A 205 3.81 -13.81 12.35
C LEU A 205 2.78 -14.69 11.66
N PHE A 206 3.21 -15.35 10.58
CA PHE A 206 2.42 -16.31 9.83
C PHE A 206 3.14 -17.65 9.72
N PHE A 207 2.36 -18.71 9.64
CA PHE A 207 2.84 -20.05 9.32
C PHE A 207 2.29 -20.51 7.98
N LEU A 208 3.18 -21.00 7.12
CA LEU A 208 2.80 -21.69 5.88
C LEU A 208 2.45 -23.13 6.22
N ARG A 209 1.16 -23.47 6.17
CA ARG A 209 0.61 -24.78 6.49
C ARG A 209 0.95 -25.85 5.45
N GLY A 210 0.80 -27.11 5.82
CA GLY A 210 1.09 -28.24 4.93
C GLY A 210 0.15 -28.31 3.72
N ASP A 211 -0.99 -27.65 3.79
CA ASP A 211 -1.95 -27.48 2.70
C ASP A 211 -1.63 -26.28 1.78
N GLY A 212 -0.53 -25.57 2.03
CA GLY A 212 -0.06 -24.45 1.22
C GLY A 212 -0.64 -23.07 1.62
N ARG A 213 -1.53 -23.00 2.61
CA ARG A 213 -2.14 -21.73 3.05
C ARG A 213 -1.34 -21.07 4.16
N LEU A 214 -1.33 -19.73 4.20
CA LEU A 214 -0.86 -18.98 5.36
C LEU A 214 -1.93 -18.92 6.45
N THR A 215 -1.50 -19.02 7.71
CA THR A 215 -2.33 -18.76 8.89
C THR A 215 -1.61 -17.80 9.82
N PRO A 216 -2.31 -16.86 10.48
CA PRO A 216 -1.67 -15.96 11.43
C PRO A 216 -1.38 -16.73 12.73
N LEU A 217 -0.25 -16.42 13.37
CA LEU A 217 0.20 -17.06 14.60
C LEU A 217 0.11 -16.12 15.79
N ALA A 218 0.57 -14.88 15.60
CA ALA A 218 0.64 -13.87 16.63
C ALA A 218 0.72 -12.47 16.01
N ILE A 219 0.16 -11.48 16.70
CA ILE A 219 0.31 -10.06 16.44
C ILE A 219 0.96 -9.43 17.66
N GLU A 220 2.11 -8.80 17.47
CA GLU A 220 2.73 -7.93 18.48
C GLU A 220 2.33 -6.48 18.20
N LEU A 221 1.74 -5.82 19.19
CA LEU A 221 1.44 -4.39 19.15
C LEU A 221 2.42 -3.65 20.07
N SER A 222 3.28 -2.81 19.48
CA SER A 222 4.30 -2.04 20.19
C SER A 222 3.91 -0.56 20.26
N GLU A 223 3.81 -0.03 21.49
CA GLU A 223 3.60 1.40 21.77
C GLU A 223 4.96 2.08 22.05
N PRO A 224 5.22 3.31 21.56
CA PRO A 224 6.49 3.98 21.78
C PRO A 224 6.52 4.58 23.19
N VAL A 225 7.62 4.39 23.91
CA VAL A 225 7.81 4.97 25.25
C VAL A 225 9.18 5.64 25.32
N ILE A 226 9.25 6.85 25.89
CA ILE A 226 10.53 7.52 26.13
C ILE A 226 11.11 7.03 27.45
N GLN A 227 12.23 6.31 27.40
CA GLN A 227 12.96 5.83 28.59
C GLN A 227 14.44 6.14 28.45
N GLY A 228 15.02 6.82 29.44
CA GLY A 228 16.45 7.15 29.42
C GLY A 228 16.90 8.02 28.23
N GLY A 229 15.99 8.79 27.63
CA GLY A 229 16.25 9.57 26.41
C GLY A 229 16.17 8.79 25.10
N LEU A 230 15.84 7.49 25.15
CA LEU A 230 15.62 6.61 24.00
C LEU A 230 14.14 6.42 23.74
N THR A 231 13.77 6.18 22.48
CA THR A 231 12.42 5.74 22.11
C THR A 231 12.37 4.22 22.15
N THR A 232 11.97 3.65 23.29
CA THR A 232 11.81 2.20 23.49
C THR A 232 10.38 1.75 23.14
N ALA A 233 10.13 0.44 23.18
CA ALA A 233 8.81 -0.13 22.93
C ALA A 233 8.21 -0.78 24.18
N LYS A 234 6.92 -0.53 24.44
CA LYS A 234 6.09 -1.38 25.30
C LYS A 234 5.21 -2.25 24.40
N SER A 235 5.52 -3.53 24.34
CA SER A 235 4.82 -4.49 23.48
C SER A 235 3.81 -5.35 24.24
N LYS A 236 2.74 -5.76 23.56
CA LYS A 236 1.84 -6.83 23.99
C LYS A 236 1.55 -7.75 22.81
N VAL A 237 1.57 -9.06 23.07
CA VAL A 237 1.35 -10.10 22.05
C VAL A 237 -0.08 -10.63 22.15
N TYR A 238 -0.74 -10.73 21.01
CA TYR A 238 -2.07 -11.29 20.84
C TYR A 238 -1.95 -12.52 19.95
N THR A 239 -2.69 -13.59 20.27
CA THR A 239 -2.71 -14.83 19.47
C THR A 239 -4.14 -15.11 19.02
N PRO A 240 -4.36 -15.84 17.92
CA PRO A 240 -5.69 -16.19 17.44
C PRO A 240 -6.59 -16.76 18.53
N VAL A 241 -7.81 -16.22 18.61
CA VAL A 241 -8.91 -16.70 19.44
C VAL A 241 -10.14 -16.84 18.54
N PRO A 242 -10.90 -17.94 18.62
CA PRO A 242 -12.13 -18.10 17.86
C PRO A 242 -13.10 -16.94 18.09
N SER A 243 -13.88 -16.60 17.06
CA SER A 243 -14.91 -15.57 17.15
C SER A 243 -16.01 -15.94 18.16
N GLY A 244 -16.71 -14.92 18.67
CA GLY A 244 -17.85 -15.11 19.58
C GLY A 244 -17.53 -14.92 21.07
N SER A 245 -16.30 -14.60 21.43
CA SER A 245 -15.94 -14.10 22.77
C SER A 245 -15.36 -12.69 22.72
N VAL A 246 -15.24 -12.05 23.87
CA VAL A 246 -14.62 -10.72 24.02
C VAL A 246 -13.15 -10.77 23.57
N GLU A 247 -12.44 -11.83 23.92
CA GLU A 247 -11.07 -12.10 23.49
C GLU A 247 -10.96 -12.33 21.98
N GLY A 248 -11.98 -12.94 21.35
CA GLY A 248 -12.09 -13.03 19.90
C GLY A 248 -12.16 -11.65 19.23
N TRP A 249 -12.85 -10.69 19.86
CA TRP A 249 -12.86 -9.30 19.39
C TRP A 249 -11.56 -8.56 19.67
N VAL A 250 -10.88 -8.83 20.78
CA VAL A 250 -9.52 -8.32 21.02
C VAL A 250 -8.55 -8.79 19.93
N TRP A 251 -8.68 -10.04 19.46
CA TRP A 251 -7.93 -10.54 18.31
C TRP A 251 -8.31 -9.82 17.00
N GLU A 252 -9.60 -9.59 16.77
CA GLU A 252 -10.08 -8.81 15.63
C GLU A 252 -9.52 -7.38 15.63
N PHE A 253 -9.44 -6.73 16.78
CA PHE A 253 -8.83 -5.40 16.93
C PHE A 253 -7.34 -5.44 16.62
N ALA A 254 -6.63 -6.49 17.06
CA ALA A 254 -5.22 -6.65 16.74
C ALA A 254 -4.99 -6.74 15.22
N LYS A 255 -5.83 -7.49 14.49
CA LYS A 255 -5.82 -7.52 13.02
C LYS A 255 -6.15 -6.15 12.41
N ALA A 256 -7.12 -5.42 12.96
CA ALA A 256 -7.45 -4.08 12.50
C ALA A 256 -6.26 -3.11 12.64
N TYR A 257 -5.51 -3.14 13.74
CA TYR A 257 -4.30 -2.32 13.88
C TYR A 257 -3.22 -2.68 12.85
N VAL A 258 -3.06 -3.98 12.52
CA VAL A 258 -2.18 -4.41 11.43
C VAL A 258 -2.68 -3.87 10.09
N ALA A 259 -3.98 -3.94 9.82
CA ALA A 259 -4.59 -3.42 8.60
C ALA A 259 -4.46 -1.89 8.48
N VAL A 260 -4.49 -1.14 9.60
CA VAL A 260 -4.21 0.30 9.62
C VAL A 260 -2.76 0.58 9.23
N ASN A 261 -1.79 -0.10 9.86
CA ASN A 261 -0.37 0.00 9.50
C ASN A 261 -0.15 -0.32 8.01
N ASP A 262 -0.74 -1.42 7.54
CA ASP A 262 -0.60 -1.88 6.18
C ASP A 262 -1.27 -0.96 5.17
N SER A 263 -2.41 -0.36 5.48
CA SER A 263 -3.08 0.64 4.62
C SER A 263 -2.30 1.94 4.53
N GLY A 264 -1.72 2.42 5.64
CA GLY A 264 -0.85 3.59 5.62
C GLY A 264 0.42 3.36 4.80
N TRP A 265 1.05 2.18 4.95
CA TRP A 265 2.23 1.81 4.16
C TRP A 265 1.90 1.60 2.68
N HIS A 266 0.81 0.87 2.39
CA HIS A 266 0.32 0.62 1.05
C HIS A 266 0.15 1.93 0.28
N GLN A 267 -0.65 2.85 0.81
CA GLN A 267 -0.99 4.08 0.11
C GLN A 267 0.22 4.98 -0.07
N LEU A 268 1.05 5.13 0.97
CA LEU A 268 2.18 6.05 0.97
C LEU A 268 3.42 5.53 0.24
N VAL A 269 3.74 4.25 0.44
CA VAL A 269 5.00 3.66 0.02
C VAL A 269 4.81 2.72 -1.16
N SER A 270 4.04 1.64 -1.00
CA SER A 270 3.86 0.64 -2.07
C SER A 270 3.23 1.25 -3.32
N HIS A 271 2.27 2.16 -3.14
CA HIS A 271 1.55 2.84 -4.20
C HIS A 271 2.22 4.18 -4.56
N TRP A 272 2.10 5.21 -3.72
CA TRP A 272 2.60 6.55 -4.07
C TRP A 272 4.12 6.58 -4.35
N LEU A 273 4.96 6.18 -3.39
CA LEU A 273 6.41 6.30 -3.55
C LEU A 273 6.93 5.37 -4.66
N ASN A 274 6.67 4.07 -4.55
CA ASN A 274 7.29 3.04 -5.38
C ASN A 274 6.69 2.91 -6.79
N THR A 275 5.66 3.70 -7.13
CA THR A 275 5.13 3.77 -8.50
C THR A 275 5.05 5.20 -9.00
N HIS A 276 4.17 6.04 -8.45
CA HIS A 276 3.95 7.41 -8.91
C HIS A 276 5.20 8.28 -8.82
N ALA A 277 5.79 8.40 -7.62
CA ALA A 277 6.87 9.36 -7.37
C ALA A 277 8.18 8.93 -8.03
N VAL A 278 8.54 7.65 -7.95
CA VAL A 278 9.78 7.15 -8.58
C VAL A 278 9.71 7.08 -10.10
N MET A 279 8.52 7.03 -10.71
CA MET A 279 8.40 6.96 -12.18
C MET A 279 8.57 8.34 -12.84
N GLU A 280 8.09 9.42 -12.22
CA GLU A 280 8.09 10.77 -12.82
C GLU A 280 9.49 11.25 -13.29
N PRO A 281 10.60 11.01 -12.54
CA PRO A 281 11.95 11.29 -13.02
C PRO A 281 12.32 10.64 -14.35
N PHE A 282 11.90 9.39 -14.59
CA PHE A 282 12.15 8.71 -15.86
C PHE A 282 11.38 9.35 -17.01
N VAL A 283 10.12 9.76 -16.78
CA VAL A 283 9.31 10.47 -17.78
C VAL A 283 9.99 11.77 -18.21
N ILE A 284 10.45 12.55 -17.24
CA ILE A 284 11.10 13.85 -17.47
C ILE A 284 12.40 13.66 -18.25
N SER A 285 13.29 12.77 -17.79
CA SER A 285 14.58 12.55 -18.45
C SER A 285 14.43 11.93 -19.83
N THR A 286 13.49 11.02 -20.05
CA THR A 286 13.25 10.44 -21.40
C THR A 286 12.86 11.54 -22.40
N ASN A 287 11.95 12.44 -22.03
CA ASN A 287 11.54 13.54 -22.91
C ASN A 287 12.63 14.60 -23.13
N ARG A 288 13.58 14.74 -22.20
CA ARG A 288 14.66 15.73 -22.28
C ARG A 288 15.88 15.24 -23.06
N GLN A 289 16.18 13.94 -22.98
CA GLN A 289 17.45 13.39 -23.45
C GLN A 289 17.32 12.43 -24.62
N LEU A 290 16.15 11.81 -24.82
CA LEU A 290 15.91 10.86 -25.91
C LEU A 290 14.97 11.47 -26.95
N SER A 291 15.43 11.60 -28.19
CA SER A 291 14.59 12.05 -29.30
C SER A 291 13.36 11.14 -29.46
N VAL A 292 12.24 11.67 -29.96
CA VAL A 292 11.04 10.88 -30.30
C VAL A 292 11.31 9.76 -31.32
N THR A 293 12.43 9.86 -32.05
CA THR A 293 12.88 8.81 -32.98
C THR A 293 13.76 7.75 -32.31
N HIS A 294 14.30 8.02 -31.12
CA HIS A 294 15.19 7.12 -30.38
C HIS A 294 14.49 5.82 -30.02
N PRO A 295 15.11 4.64 -30.22
CA PRO A 295 14.45 3.35 -29.98
C PRO A 295 13.96 3.17 -28.54
N VAL A 296 14.76 3.60 -27.55
CA VAL A 296 14.38 3.55 -26.12
C VAL A 296 13.25 4.55 -25.79
N HIS A 297 13.17 5.71 -26.44
CA HIS A 297 12.03 6.62 -26.26
C HIS A 297 10.72 5.95 -26.69
N LYS A 298 10.73 5.32 -27.88
CA LYS A 298 9.56 4.61 -28.41
C LYS A 298 9.16 3.42 -27.53
N LEU A 299 10.14 2.72 -26.96
CA LEU A 299 9.91 1.60 -26.06
C LEU A 299 9.23 2.04 -24.76
N LEU A 300 9.71 3.13 -24.14
CA LEU A 300 9.28 3.52 -22.80
C LEU A 300 8.08 4.48 -22.76
N SER A 301 7.95 5.37 -23.75
CA SER A 301 6.92 6.43 -23.75
C SER A 301 5.48 5.93 -23.56
N PRO A 302 5.03 4.76 -24.08
CA PRO A 302 3.67 4.28 -23.82
C PRO A 302 3.40 4.01 -22.34
N HIS A 303 4.43 3.69 -21.57
CA HIS A 303 4.35 3.34 -20.15
C HIS A 303 4.40 4.56 -19.22
N TYR A 304 4.55 5.76 -19.78
CA TYR A 304 4.54 7.03 -19.05
C TYR A 304 3.22 7.78 -19.15
N ARG A 305 2.32 7.29 -20.01
CA ARG A 305 1.06 7.95 -20.33
C ARG A 305 0.33 8.32 -19.04
N ASP A 306 -0.06 9.59 -18.96
CA ASP A 306 -0.87 10.17 -17.88
C ASP A 306 -0.16 10.31 -16.52
N THR A 307 1.06 9.78 -16.32
CA THR A 307 1.80 9.80 -15.05
C THR A 307 2.05 11.22 -14.53
N MET A 308 2.58 12.13 -15.36
CA MET A 308 2.87 13.50 -14.91
C MET A 308 1.59 14.25 -14.52
N THR A 309 0.51 14.07 -15.28
CA THR A 309 -0.77 14.73 -14.99
C THR A 309 -1.39 14.22 -13.71
N ILE A 310 -1.46 12.90 -13.49
CA ILE A 310 -2.01 12.36 -12.24
C ILE A 310 -1.16 12.77 -11.04
N ASN A 311 0.16 12.79 -11.17
CA ASN A 311 1.05 13.23 -10.10
C ASN A 311 0.89 14.72 -9.79
N ALA A 312 0.73 15.59 -10.80
CA ALA A 312 0.45 17.00 -10.59
C ALA A 312 -0.88 17.22 -9.86
N LEU A 313 -1.92 16.46 -10.20
CA LEU A 313 -3.22 16.52 -9.51
C LEU A 313 -3.11 15.98 -8.08
N ALA A 314 -2.36 14.90 -7.87
CA ALA A 314 -2.09 14.36 -6.54
C ALA A 314 -1.37 15.39 -5.65
N ARG A 315 -0.33 16.05 -6.17
CA ARG A 315 0.37 17.16 -5.48
C ARG A 315 -0.56 18.33 -5.14
N GLN A 316 -1.61 18.55 -5.93
CA GLN A 316 -2.54 19.65 -5.70
C GLN A 316 -3.66 19.32 -4.72
N THR A 317 -4.07 18.05 -4.63
CA THR A 317 -5.35 17.68 -3.99
C THR A 317 -5.32 16.46 -3.07
N LEU A 318 -4.35 15.57 -3.25
CA LEU A 318 -4.26 14.32 -2.51
C LEU A 318 -3.23 14.42 -1.39
N ILE A 319 -1.97 14.70 -1.75
CA ILE A 319 -0.81 14.66 -0.85
C ILE A 319 -0.36 16.04 -0.39
N ASN A 320 -1.08 17.12 -0.75
CA ASN A 320 -0.80 18.46 -0.22
C ASN A 320 -1.17 18.56 1.26
N ALA A 321 -0.65 19.59 1.93
CA ALA A 321 -1.09 19.97 3.27
C ALA A 321 -2.61 20.17 3.32
N GLY A 322 -3.30 19.46 4.22
CA GLY A 322 -4.76 19.43 4.30
C GLY A 322 -5.47 18.77 3.12
N GLY A 323 -4.75 18.04 2.25
CA GLY A 323 -5.30 17.25 1.16
C GLY A 323 -5.96 15.95 1.65
N ILE A 324 -6.56 15.19 0.72
CA ILE A 324 -7.33 13.97 1.06
C ILE A 324 -6.51 13.01 1.92
N PHE A 325 -5.24 12.74 1.54
CA PHE A 325 -4.41 11.77 2.24
C PHE A 325 -4.21 12.14 3.70
N GLU A 326 -3.83 13.39 3.99
CA GLU A 326 -3.61 13.86 5.36
C GLU A 326 -4.89 13.81 6.21
N MET A 327 -6.05 13.90 5.58
CA MET A 327 -7.34 13.90 6.26
C MET A 327 -7.89 12.50 6.53
N THR A 328 -7.51 11.50 5.74
CA THR A 328 -8.15 10.17 5.75
C THR A 328 -7.21 9.02 6.10
N VAL A 329 -5.90 9.24 6.22
CA VAL A 329 -4.93 8.20 6.54
C VAL A 329 -4.09 8.62 7.75
N PHE A 330 -3.86 7.69 8.68
CA PHE A 330 -3.28 7.97 9.99
C PHE A 330 -1.95 8.78 10.01
N PRO A 331 -1.03 8.69 9.01
CA PRO A 331 0.19 9.49 9.05
C PRO A 331 -0.09 10.99 9.07
N GLY A 332 -1.26 11.40 8.56
CA GLY A 332 -1.68 12.80 8.50
C GLY A 332 -0.59 13.66 7.85
N LYS A 333 -0.29 14.80 8.49
CA LYS A 333 0.75 15.74 8.07
C LYS A 333 2.19 15.18 8.04
N PHE A 334 2.43 14.00 8.60
CA PHE A 334 3.76 13.37 8.59
C PHE A 334 3.97 12.46 7.37
N ALA A 335 2.93 12.18 6.58
CA ALA A 335 2.96 11.25 5.46
C ALA A 335 4.13 11.47 4.50
N LEU A 336 4.25 12.67 3.91
CA LEU A 336 5.32 12.91 2.93
C LEU A 336 6.72 12.86 3.56
N GLY A 337 6.88 13.34 4.80
CA GLY A 337 8.13 13.22 5.55
C GLY A 337 8.54 11.75 5.74
N MET A 338 7.58 10.89 6.08
CA MET A 338 7.80 9.45 6.20
C MET A 338 8.22 8.83 4.86
N SER A 339 7.53 9.13 3.75
CA SER A 339 7.92 8.61 2.43
C SER A 339 9.34 9.04 2.03
N SER A 340 9.75 10.26 2.39
CA SER A 340 11.10 10.77 2.11
C SER A 340 12.17 10.03 2.91
N VAL A 341 11.89 9.65 4.16
CA VAL A 341 12.80 8.81 4.96
C VAL A 341 12.91 7.42 4.33
N VAL A 342 11.79 6.80 3.97
CA VAL A 342 11.76 5.46 3.33
C VAL A 342 12.51 5.46 1.99
N TYR A 343 12.39 6.54 1.20
CA TYR A 343 13.08 6.67 -0.08
C TYR A 343 14.62 6.56 0.03
N LYS A 344 15.20 6.88 1.20
CA LYS A 344 16.66 6.77 1.40
C LYS A 344 17.19 5.34 1.23
N ASP A 345 16.34 4.35 1.48
CA ASP A 345 16.65 2.92 1.35
C ASP A 345 16.11 2.31 0.06
N TRP A 346 15.47 3.11 -0.80
CA TRP A 346 14.99 2.65 -2.09
C TRP A 346 16.16 2.34 -3.02
N LYS A 347 16.09 1.20 -3.72
CA LYS A 347 17.10 0.79 -4.70
C LYS A 347 16.43 0.33 -5.98
N PHE A 348 16.78 0.96 -7.09
CA PHE A 348 16.21 0.67 -8.40
C PHE A 348 16.36 -0.80 -8.81
N THR A 349 17.53 -1.39 -8.53
CA THR A 349 17.84 -2.80 -8.88
C THR A 349 17.01 -3.81 -8.10
N GLU A 350 16.35 -3.41 -7.02
CA GLU A 350 15.50 -4.28 -6.20
C GLU A 350 14.01 -4.12 -6.55
N GLN A 351 13.66 -3.29 -7.54
CA GLN A 351 12.26 -3.06 -7.93
C GLN A 351 11.75 -4.04 -8.99
N GLY A 352 12.65 -4.82 -9.61
CA GLY A 352 12.26 -5.91 -10.48
C GLY A 352 11.69 -7.07 -9.67
N LEU A 353 10.60 -7.68 -10.14
CA LEU A 353 9.88 -8.67 -9.34
C LEU A 353 10.73 -9.85 -8.85
N PRO A 354 11.58 -10.49 -9.67
CA PRO A 354 12.43 -11.58 -9.19
C PRO A 354 13.39 -11.14 -8.07
N ASP A 355 13.99 -9.96 -8.20
CA ASP A 355 14.95 -9.42 -7.24
C ASP A 355 14.26 -9.04 -5.92
N ASP A 356 13.06 -8.46 -5.98
CA ASP A 356 12.21 -8.18 -4.82
C ASP A 356 11.84 -9.48 -4.07
N LEU A 357 11.39 -10.52 -4.78
CA LEU A 357 11.00 -11.78 -4.17
C LEU A 357 12.18 -12.48 -3.47
N ILE A 358 13.37 -12.45 -4.08
CA ILE A 358 14.59 -12.98 -3.45
C ILE A 358 14.96 -12.16 -2.22
N LYS A 359 14.96 -10.83 -2.34
CA LYS A 359 15.26 -9.90 -1.23
C LYS A 359 14.37 -10.15 -0.02
N ARG A 360 13.06 -10.34 -0.24
CA ARG A 360 12.09 -10.63 0.83
C ARG A 360 12.16 -12.06 1.34
N GLY A 361 12.98 -12.92 0.72
CA GLY A 361 13.07 -14.34 1.03
C GLY A 361 11.83 -15.12 0.63
N MET A 362 11.03 -14.61 -0.32
CA MET A 362 9.83 -15.26 -0.85
C MET A 362 10.13 -16.20 -2.01
N ALA A 363 11.32 -16.08 -2.61
CA ALA A 363 11.83 -16.96 -3.65
C ALA A 363 13.32 -17.22 -3.46
N VAL A 364 13.81 -18.26 -4.12
CA VAL A 364 15.24 -18.55 -4.27
C VAL A 364 15.60 -18.58 -5.75
N GLU A 365 16.86 -18.32 -6.08
CA GLU A 365 17.35 -18.50 -7.45
C GLU A 365 17.16 -19.94 -7.92
N ASP A 366 16.67 -20.09 -9.14
CA ASP A 366 16.50 -21.38 -9.81
C ASP A 366 16.73 -21.21 -11.32
N PRO A 367 17.96 -21.46 -11.80
CA PRO A 367 18.29 -21.34 -13.22
C PRO A 367 17.49 -22.29 -14.14
N SER A 368 16.85 -23.34 -13.58
CA SER A 368 16.02 -24.26 -14.35
C SER A 368 14.59 -23.74 -14.56
N SER A 369 14.16 -22.77 -13.75
CA SER A 369 12.89 -22.07 -13.91
C SER A 369 12.97 -21.07 -15.07
N PRO A 370 11.94 -20.95 -15.93
CA PRO A 370 11.89 -19.90 -16.96
C PRO A 370 11.95 -18.48 -16.36
N TYR A 371 11.56 -18.34 -15.09
CA TYR A 371 11.56 -17.08 -14.36
C TYR A 371 12.87 -16.84 -13.58
N LYS A 372 13.84 -17.76 -13.66
CA LYS A 372 15.14 -17.74 -12.94
C LYS A 372 15.01 -17.81 -11.41
N VAL A 373 13.80 -17.99 -10.90
CA VAL A 373 13.48 -18.11 -9.47
C VAL A 373 12.44 -19.20 -9.21
N ARG A 374 12.44 -19.72 -7.99
CA ARG A 374 11.42 -20.63 -7.45
C ARG A 374 10.82 -20.06 -6.19
N LEU A 375 9.50 -19.92 -6.15
CA LEU A 375 8.76 -19.42 -4.99
C LEU A 375 8.87 -20.40 -3.81
N LEU A 376 8.96 -19.86 -2.60
CA LEU A 376 8.87 -20.63 -1.35
C LEU A 376 7.44 -20.80 -0.86
N VAL A 377 6.55 -19.86 -1.23
CA VAL A 377 5.10 -20.01 -1.11
C VAL A 377 4.56 -20.30 -2.50
N SER A 378 4.14 -21.54 -2.76
CA SER A 378 3.65 -21.94 -4.08
C SER A 378 2.35 -21.23 -4.47
N ASP A 379 1.45 -21.05 -3.51
CA ASP A 379 0.19 -20.32 -3.68
C ASP A 379 0.36 -18.85 -3.24
N TYR A 380 1.21 -18.12 -3.95
CA TYR A 380 1.38 -16.67 -3.80
C TYR A 380 0.92 -15.99 -5.10
N PRO A 381 -0.37 -15.66 -5.23
CA PRO A 381 -0.97 -15.25 -6.51
C PRO A 381 -0.29 -14.04 -7.16
N TYR A 382 0.00 -12.98 -6.39
CA TYR A 382 0.74 -11.82 -6.91
C TYR A 382 2.08 -12.20 -7.52
N ALA A 383 2.85 -13.07 -6.85
CA ALA A 383 4.18 -13.45 -7.30
C ALA A 383 4.12 -14.40 -8.51
N ALA A 384 3.23 -15.39 -8.47
CA ALA A 384 3.05 -16.35 -9.56
C ALA A 384 2.63 -15.66 -10.87
N ASP A 385 1.57 -14.85 -10.81
CA ASP A 385 1.05 -14.12 -11.98
C ASP A 385 2.03 -13.02 -12.40
N GLY A 386 2.58 -12.30 -11.43
CA GLY A 386 3.56 -11.24 -11.67
C GLY A 386 4.81 -11.75 -12.38
N LEU A 387 5.32 -12.95 -12.05
CA LEU A 387 6.51 -13.51 -12.70
C LEU A 387 6.26 -13.84 -14.18
N ALA A 388 5.05 -14.29 -14.52
CA ALA A 388 4.65 -14.50 -15.90
C ALA A 388 4.64 -13.17 -16.69
N ILE A 389 4.08 -12.11 -16.10
CA ILE A 389 4.06 -10.77 -16.72
C ILE A 389 5.47 -10.18 -16.82
N TRP A 390 6.28 -10.27 -15.77
CA TRP A 390 7.67 -9.85 -15.77
C TRP A 390 8.46 -10.52 -16.89
N HIS A 391 8.32 -11.84 -17.04
CA HIS A 391 9.02 -12.60 -18.06
C HIS A 391 8.62 -12.16 -19.48
N ALA A 392 7.33 -11.94 -19.72
CA ALA A 392 6.86 -11.43 -21.01
C ALA A 392 7.44 -10.04 -21.33
N ILE A 393 7.53 -9.14 -20.34
CA ILE A 393 8.18 -7.83 -20.51
C ILE A 393 9.67 -8.01 -20.79
N GLU A 394 10.37 -8.85 -20.03
CA GLU A 394 11.81 -9.11 -20.19
C GLU A 394 12.12 -9.62 -21.61
N GLN A 395 11.33 -10.56 -22.13
CA GLN A 395 11.46 -11.07 -23.49
C GLN A 395 11.23 -9.98 -24.54
N TYR A 396 10.10 -9.25 -24.44
CA TYR A 396 9.77 -8.16 -25.34
C TYR A 396 10.88 -7.10 -25.41
N VAL A 397 11.36 -6.64 -24.25
CA VAL A 397 12.41 -5.63 -24.15
C VAL A 397 13.72 -6.15 -24.74
N SER A 398 14.10 -7.39 -24.43
CA SER A 398 15.35 -7.98 -24.91
C SER A 398 15.35 -8.14 -26.43
N GLU A 399 14.26 -8.66 -27.01
CA GLU A 399 14.11 -8.81 -28.45
C GLU A 399 14.08 -7.46 -29.17
N TYR A 400 13.35 -6.47 -28.62
CA TYR A 400 13.28 -5.13 -29.20
C TYR A 400 14.65 -4.44 -29.19
N LEU A 401 15.38 -4.48 -28.08
CA LEU A 401 16.68 -3.82 -27.96
C LEU A 401 17.75 -4.50 -28.82
N ALA A 402 17.69 -5.82 -29.01
CA ALA A 402 18.64 -6.55 -29.87
C ALA A 402 18.62 -6.07 -31.33
N ILE A 403 17.52 -5.47 -31.80
CA ILE A 403 17.42 -4.87 -33.15
C ILE A 403 18.34 -3.64 -33.28
N TYR A 404 18.47 -2.84 -32.23
CA TYR A 404 19.16 -1.54 -32.26
C TYR A 404 20.55 -1.58 -31.60
N TYR A 405 20.75 -2.47 -30.62
CA TYR A 405 21.99 -2.59 -29.85
C TYR A 405 22.56 -4.02 -29.97
N PRO A 406 23.24 -4.36 -31.08
CA PRO A 406 23.77 -5.70 -31.31
C PRO A 406 24.95 -6.09 -30.39
N ASN A 407 25.56 -5.13 -29.70
CA ASN A 407 26.62 -5.34 -28.72
C ASN A 407 26.77 -4.13 -27.78
N ASP A 408 27.50 -4.34 -26.69
CA ASP A 408 27.73 -3.33 -25.65
C ASP A 408 28.40 -2.04 -26.16
N GLY A 409 29.24 -2.13 -27.20
CA GLY A 409 29.89 -0.97 -27.80
C GLY A 409 28.91 0.05 -28.39
N VAL A 410 27.75 -0.42 -28.88
CA VAL A 410 26.70 0.47 -29.39
C VAL A 410 26.01 1.23 -28.25
N VAL A 411 25.77 0.57 -27.11
CA VAL A 411 25.24 1.21 -25.89
C VAL A 411 26.20 2.27 -25.36
N GLN A 412 27.49 1.97 -25.36
CA GLN A 412 28.54 2.89 -24.90
C GLN A 412 28.69 4.12 -25.80
N GLY A 413 28.51 3.94 -27.11
CA GLY A 413 28.58 5.03 -28.11
C GLY A 413 27.32 5.88 -28.24
N ASP A 414 26.20 5.48 -27.63
CA ASP A 414 24.93 6.19 -27.72
C ASP A 414 24.87 7.39 -26.77
N VAL A 415 25.15 8.57 -27.31
CA VAL A 415 25.24 9.81 -26.53
C VAL A 415 23.91 10.24 -25.91
N GLU A 416 22.77 9.98 -26.56
CA GLU A 416 21.44 10.30 -26.02
C GLU A 416 21.13 9.37 -24.84
N LEU A 417 21.37 8.07 -25.00
CA LEU A 417 21.16 7.09 -23.94
C LEU A 417 22.05 7.33 -22.71
N GLN A 418 23.33 7.64 -22.92
CA GLN A 418 24.25 7.96 -21.82
C GLN A 418 23.82 9.24 -21.09
N ALA A 419 23.38 10.27 -21.82
CA ALA A 419 22.88 11.51 -21.23
C ALA A 419 21.56 11.28 -20.45
N TRP A 420 20.65 10.48 -21.01
CA TRP A 420 19.41 10.07 -20.38
C TRP A 420 19.65 9.39 -19.03
N TRP A 421 20.47 8.34 -19.02
CA TRP A 421 20.71 7.59 -17.79
C TRP A 421 21.45 8.41 -16.74
N LYS A 422 22.39 9.25 -17.18
CA LYS A 422 23.07 10.21 -16.32
C LYS A 422 22.09 11.19 -15.68
N GLU A 423 21.16 11.78 -16.44
CA GLU A 423 20.18 12.73 -15.90
C GLU A 423 19.19 12.04 -14.95
N VAL A 424 18.72 10.82 -15.26
CA VAL A 424 17.90 10.01 -14.36
C VAL A 424 18.59 9.85 -13.01
N ARG A 425 19.87 9.44 -12.99
CA ARG A 425 20.60 9.16 -11.75
C ARG A 425 21.00 10.44 -11.00
N GLU A 426 21.56 11.42 -11.69
CA GLU A 426 22.24 12.57 -11.07
C GLU A 426 21.31 13.75 -10.79
N VAL A 427 20.16 13.82 -11.49
CA VAL A 427 19.16 14.88 -11.33
C VAL A 427 17.83 14.28 -10.86
N GLY A 428 17.27 13.34 -11.62
CA GLY A 428 15.94 12.76 -11.35
C GLY A 428 15.83 12.08 -9.97
N HIS A 429 16.74 11.15 -9.71
CA HIS A 429 16.96 10.49 -8.42
C HIS A 429 18.22 11.01 -7.73
N GLY A 430 18.49 12.32 -7.87
CA GLY A 430 19.77 12.95 -7.52
C GLY A 430 20.22 12.80 -6.06
N ASP A 431 19.29 12.55 -5.13
CA ASP A 431 19.60 12.28 -3.71
C ASP A 431 20.31 10.92 -3.51
N LEU A 432 20.09 9.97 -4.42
CA LEU A 432 20.68 8.62 -4.40
C LEU A 432 21.78 8.45 -5.46
N LYS A 433 22.23 9.52 -6.10
CA LYS A 433 23.14 9.46 -7.27
C LYS A 433 24.47 8.74 -7.03
N VAL A 434 24.96 8.74 -5.79
CA VAL A 434 26.24 8.13 -5.39
C VAL A 434 26.08 6.67 -4.95
N ALA A 435 24.85 6.15 -4.94
CA ALA A 435 24.61 4.79 -4.49
C ALA A 435 25.24 3.77 -5.47
N PRO A 436 25.96 2.77 -4.98
CA PRO A 436 26.78 1.89 -5.83
C PRO A 436 25.96 0.90 -6.66
N TRP A 437 24.68 0.75 -6.35
CA TRP A 437 23.78 -0.19 -7.00
C TRP A 437 23.21 0.31 -8.33
N TRP A 438 23.41 1.59 -8.70
CA TRP A 438 22.97 2.07 -10.01
C TRP A 438 23.70 1.33 -11.14
N PRO A 439 22.96 0.76 -12.12
CA PRO A 439 23.56 0.28 -13.36
C PRO A 439 24.46 1.34 -13.99
N ARG A 440 25.59 0.90 -14.57
CA ARG A 440 26.52 1.82 -15.24
C ARG A 440 26.04 2.23 -16.63
N MET A 441 25.07 1.49 -17.18
CA MET A 441 24.53 1.64 -18.52
C MET A 441 25.61 1.48 -19.59
N GLN A 442 26.43 0.43 -19.45
CA GLN A 442 27.56 0.13 -20.35
C GLN A 442 27.36 -1.16 -21.16
N ALA A 443 26.30 -1.92 -20.86
CA ALA A 443 26.01 -3.19 -21.52
C ALA A 443 24.54 -3.32 -21.91
N VAL A 444 24.26 -4.09 -22.97
CA VAL A 444 22.89 -4.33 -23.46
C VAL A 444 22.03 -4.96 -22.38
N GLY A 445 22.58 -5.89 -21.59
CA GLY A 445 21.88 -6.53 -20.48
C GLY A 445 21.47 -5.55 -19.37
N GLU A 446 22.31 -4.54 -19.08
CA GLU A 446 21.97 -3.49 -18.11
C GLU A 446 20.82 -2.62 -18.62
N LEU A 447 20.86 -2.22 -19.90
CA LEU A 447 19.79 -1.47 -20.54
C LEU A 447 18.46 -2.25 -20.55
N ALA A 448 18.51 -3.52 -20.93
CA ALA A 448 17.35 -4.39 -20.99
C ALA A 448 16.72 -4.57 -19.60
N LYS A 449 17.53 -4.82 -18.56
CA LYS A 449 17.04 -4.95 -17.19
C LYS A 449 16.43 -3.63 -16.70
N ALA A 450 17.07 -2.49 -16.95
CA ALA A 450 16.54 -1.19 -16.56
C ALA A 450 15.21 -0.87 -17.25
N CYS A 451 15.10 -1.08 -18.56
CA CYS A 451 13.86 -0.89 -19.30
C CYS A 451 12.76 -1.84 -18.81
N THR A 452 13.09 -3.11 -18.56
CA THR A 452 12.14 -4.09 -18.00
C THR A 452 11.60 -3.63 -16.64
N THR A 453 12.47 -3.16 -15.75
CA THR A 453 12.07 -2.62 -14.44
C THR A 453 11.18 -1.38 -14.58
N ILE A 454 11.53 -0.44 -15.46
CA ILE A 454 10.71 0.77 -15.69
C ILE A 454 9.32 0.40 -16.21
N ILE A 455 9.25 -0.50 -17.20
CA ILE A 455 7.97 -0.97 -17.75
C ILE A 455 7.16 -1.72 -16.68
N TRP A 456 7.79 -2.58 -15.89
CA TRP A 456 7.15 -3.30 -14.78
C TRP A 456 6.51 -2.34 -13.77
N ILE A 457 7.25 -1.31 -13.33
CA ILE A 457 6.74 -0.30 -12.39
C ILE A 457 5.57 0.48 -13.02
N GLY A 458 5.75 0.95 -14.25
CA GLY A 458 4.75 1.76 -14.99
C GLY A 458 3.53 0.98 -15.47
N SER A 459 3.48 -0.34 -15.24
CA SER A 459 2.36 -1.19 -15.64
C SER A 459 1.91 -2.12 -14.50
N ALA A 460 2.48 -3.33 -14.43
CA ALA A 460 1.98 -4.42 -13.61
C ALA A 460 2.13 -4.18 -12.10
N LEU A 461 3.23 -3.61 -11.63
CA LEU A 461 3.39 -3.27 -10.21
C LEU A 461 2.33 -2.26 -9.77
N HIS A 462 2.23 -1.13 -10.49
CA HIS A 462 1.21 -0.13 -10.24
C HIS A 462 -0.19 -0.73 -10.30
N ALA A 463 -0.50 -1.56 -11.31
CA ALA A 463 -1.80 -2.21 -11.41
C ALA A 463 -2.13 -3.08 -10.19
N ALA A 464 -1.17 -3.88 -9.72
CA ALA A 464 -1.33 -4.77 -8.58
C ALA A 464 -1.62 -4.01 -7.26
N VAL A 465 -1.04 -2.83 -7.07
CA VAL A 465 -1.25 -2.01 -5.86
C VAL A 465 -2.32 -0.92 -6.02
N ASN A 466 -2.82 -0.66 -7.22
CA ASN A 466 -3.81 0.39 -7.47
C ASN A 466 -5.23 -0.15 -7.64
N PHE A 467 -5.46 -1.14 -8.51
CA PHE A 467 -6.82 -1.51 -8.91
C PHE A 467 -7.56 -2.34 -7.86
N GLY A 468 -6.84 -2.89 -6.86
CA GLY A 468 -7.42 -3.56 -5.70
C GLY A 468 -7.95 -2.61 -4.61
N GLN A 469 -7.70 -1.29 -4.72
CA GLN A 469 -8.09 -0.32 -3.69
C GLN A 469 -9.58 -0.37 -3.35
N TYR A 470 -10.47 -0.14 -4.32
CA TYR A 470 -11.90 -0.22 -4.04
C TYR A 470 -12.41 -1.67 -3.80
N PRO A 471 -11.99 -2.69 -4.58
CA PRO A 471 -12.37 -4.07 -4.33
C PRO A 471 -12.16 -4.57 -2.90
N TYR A 472 -11.03 -4.22 -2.26
CA TYR A 472 -10.69 -4.66 -0.90
C TYR A 472 -10.96 -3.60 0.17
N ALA A 473 -10.62 -2.33 -0.09
CA ALA A 473 -10.73 -1.24 0.88
C ALA A 473 -11.99 -0.38 0.72
N GLY A 474 -12.87 -0.72 -0.23
CA GLY A 474 -14.19 -0.12 -0.31
C GLY A 474 -15.02 -0.37 0.96
N PHE A 475 -14.80 -1.50 1.64
CA PHE A 475 -15.38 -1.80 2.95
C PHE A 475 -14.36 -1.52 4.06
N LEU A 476 -14.48 -0.35 4.70
CA LEU A 476 -13.48 0.16 5.64
C LEU A 476 -13.13 -0.77 6.81
N PRO A 477 -14.05 -1.56 7.40
CA PRO A 477 -13.66 -2.50 8.45
C PRO A 477 -12.61 -3.54 8.03
N ASN A 478 -12.57 -3.90 6.74
CA ASN A 478 -11.52 -4.79 6.19
C ASN A 478 -10.16 -4.09 6.07
N ARG A 479 -10.17 -2.84 5.59
CA ARG A 479 -8.94 -2.04 5.34
C ARG A 479 -9.06 -0.65 5.97
N PRO A 480 -9.06 -0.56 7.31
CA PRO A 480 -9.14 0.72 7.99
C PRO A 480 -7.90 1.55 7.69
N THR A 481 -8.07 2.85 7.50
CA THR A 481 -6.98 3.79 7.20
C THR A 481 -6.52 4.59 8.42
N VAL A 482 -7.28 4.53 9.51
CA VAL A 482 -7.05 5.21 10.79
C VAL A 482 -7.50 4.30 11.93
N SER A 483 -6.78 4.34 13.05
CA SER A 483 -7.27 3.90 14.36
C SER A 483 -7.16 5.05 15.35
N ARG A 484 -8.08 5.12 16.31
CA ARG A 484 -8.31 6.33 17.12
C ARG A 484 -8.06 6.15 18.60
N ARG A 485 -8.01 4.91 19.06
CA ARG A 485 -7.94 4.53 20.48
C ARG A 485 -6.89 3.44 20.68
N ARG A 486 -6.47 3.27 21.93
CA ARG A 486 -5.68 2.11 22.38
C ARG A 486 -6.55 0.86 22.43
N MET A 487 -5.90 -0.30 22.43
CA MET A 487 -6.57 -1.56 22.73
C MET A 487 -7.27 -1.47 24.10
N PRO A 488 -8.55 -1.87 24.23
CA PRO A 488 -9.21 -1.94 25.53
C PRO A 488 -8.53 -2.95 26.47
N GLU A 489 -8.39 -2.60 27.74
CA GLU A 489 -7.78 -3.47 28.76
C GLU A 489 -8.83 -3.89 29.81
N PRO A 490 -8.79 -5.14 30.31
CA PRO A 490 -9.74 -5.61 31.33
C PRO A 490 -9.86 -4.66 32.52
N GLY A 491 -11.09 -4.38 32.94
CA GLY A 491 -11.40 -3.46 34.04
C GLY A 491 -11.48 -1.97 33.65
N THR A 492 -11.30 -1.63 32.37
CA THR A 492 -11.53 -0.27 31.85
C THR A 492 -12.96 -0.11 31.32
N GLU A 493 -13.44 1.14 31.20
CA GLU A 493 -14.74 1.45 30.60
C GLU A 493 -14.80 1.02 29.13
N GLN A 494 -13.69 1.16 28.39
CA GLN A 494 -13.59 0.74 26.99
C GLN A 494 -13.71 -0.78 26.83
N TYR A 495 -13.23 -1.55 27.80
CA TYR A 495 -13.39 -3.00 27.79
C TYR A 495 -14.83 -3.38 28.15
N ALA A 496 -15.47 -2.67 29.08
CA ALA A 496 -16.89 -2.86 29.36
C ALA A 496 -17.79 -2.47 28.16
N GLU A 497 -17.39 -1.47 27.36
CA GLU A 497 -18.01 -1.14 26.07
C GLU A 497 -17.86 -2.31 25.10
N LEU A 498 -16.65 -2.85 24.93
CA LEU A 498 -16.37 -4.02 24.10
C LEU A 498 -17.21 -5.25 24.50
N GLU A 499 -17.36 -5.50 25.80
CA GLU A 499 -18.19 -6.60 26.32
C GLU A 499 -19.68 -6.43 25.99
N ARG A 500 -20.16 -5.19 26.00
CA ARG A 500 -21.56 -4.86 25.78
C ARG A 500 -21.92 -4.78 24.29
N ASP A 501 -21.05 -4.17 23.51
CA ASP A 501 -21.28 -3.81 22.11
C ASP A 501 -19.96 -3.79 21.32
N PRO A 502 -19.48 -4.97 20.89
CA PRO A 502 -18.16 -5.08 20.30
C PRO A 502 -18.06 -4.51 18.88
N GLU A 503 -19.15 -4.48 18.12
CA GLU A 503 -19.18 -3.82 16.80
C GLU A 503 -19.00 -2.32 16.95
N ARG A 504 -19.74 -1.71 17.88
CA ARG A 504 -19.59 -0.29 18.18
C ARG A 504 -18.19 0.05 18.70
N ALA A 505 -17.60 -0.83 19.51
CA ALA A 505 -16.23 -0.62 20.00
C ALA A 505 -15.18 -0.73 18.87
N PHE A 506 -15.46 -1.50 17.81
CA PHE A 506 -14.58 -1.64 16.65
C PHE A 506 -14.56 -0.39 15.78
N ILE A 507 -15.72 0.23 15.58
CA ILE A 507 -15.94 1.45 14.79
C ILE A 507 -15.32 2.66 15.48
#